data_AF-A0A355F6A8-F1
#
_entry.id   AF-A0A355F6A8-F1
#
_cell.length_a   1.000
_cell.length_b   1.000
_cell.length_c   1.000
_cell.angle_alpha   90.00
_cell.angle_beta   90.00
_cell.angle_gamma   90.00
#
_symmetry.space_group_name_H-M   'P 1'
#
loop_
_entity.id
_entity.type
_entity.pdbx_description
1 polymer ?
#
loop_
_entity_poly.entity_id
_entity_poly.type
_entity_poly.pdbx_seq_one_letter_code
_entity_poly.pdbx_strand_id
1 'polypeptide(L)'
;MPPVERGAALLPQVGCLSCHRLDTRDGRVAPDLDFTAVQRDREWLMVHFNDPKKVVPGSLMPPYPLPDEVFDSLSQYLLSRPLPALPATPAEQYALLCARCHGDKGKGDGLIGPYLDPRPRDLTKGAFMKTKSRERLIASLTDGVPGTSMAPWGKVLGPERTAALIDYVLGTFPKGSAREPKGRKVPAANPVPYAPVSVARGEAIFLDRCWGCHGKKADGHGPNAEDIVPRPRNLRNTPFLRSVTYARLHESIKYGVQGTAMPAAGFDFALSDQQIGDLINFIYSLNGLGAPAPQTAQLLPTAR
;
A
#
# COMPACT_ATOMS: atom_id res chain seq x y z
N MET A 1 11.26 25.53 -26.56
CA MET A 1 11.13 24.05 -26.57
C MET A 1 9.80 23.67 -25.93
N PRO A 2 8.95 22.91 -26.65
CA PRO A 2 7.69 22.34 -26.14
C PRO A 2 7.89 21.56 -24.83
N PRO A 3 6.89 21.49 -23.93
CA PRO A 3 7.04 20.83 -22.62
C PRO A 3 7.45 19.36 -22.69
N VAL A 4 6.91 18.59 -23.65
CA VAL A 4 7.23 17.17 -23.84
C VAL A 4 8.71 16.97 -24.23
N GLU A 5 9.21 17.75 -25.19
CA GLU A 5 10.63 17.72 -25.60
C GLU A 5 11.55 18.13 -24.45
N ARG A 6 11.13 19.14 -23.68
CA ARG A 6 11.86 19.58 -22.49
C ARG A 6 11.92 18.50 -21.42
N GLY A 7 10.80 17.84 -21.14
CA GLY A 7 10.74 16.73 -20.19
C GLY A 7 11.64 15.56 -20.62
N ALA A 8 11.63 15.22 -21.91
CA ALA A 8 12.51 14.20 -22.47
C ALA A 8 14.00 14.55 -22.25
N ALA A 9 14.38 15.81 -22.51
CA ALA A 9 15.76 16.28 -22.31
C ALA A 9 16.17 16.35 -20.84
N LEU A 10 15.24 16.68 -19.93
CA LEU A 10 15.50 16.83 -18.50
C LEU A 10 15.60 15.49 -17.76
N LEU A 11 14.83 14.48 -18.14
CA LEU A 11 14.75 13.19 -17.45
C LEU A 11 16.13 12.55 -17.12
N PRO A 12 17.10 12.45 -18.05
CA PRO A 12 18.41 11.88 -17.73
C PRO A 12 19.27 12.80 -16.83
N GLN A 13 18.97 14.10 -16.77
CA GLN A 13 19.74 15.09 -16.01
C GLN A 13 19.30 15.18 -14.55
N VAL A 14 18.02 14.91 -14.27
CA VAL A 14 17.45 14.98 -12.92
C VAL A 14 17.60 13.68 -12.13
N GLY A 15 18.32 12.70 -12.66
CA GLY A 15 18.68 11.47 -11.96
C GLY A 15 17.56 10.43 -11.81
N CYS A 16 16.37 10.65 -12.39
CA CYS A 16 15.24 9.71 -12.27
C CYS A 16 15.62 8.28 -12.68
N LEU A 17 16.38 8.14 -13.77
CA LEU A 17 16.82 6.85 -14.31
C LEU A 17 17.93 6.15 -13.51
N SER A 18 18.46 6.79 -12.46
CA SER A 18 19.37 6.13 -11.51
C SER A 18 18.62 5.15 -10.60
N CYS A 19 17.31 5.34 -10.43
CA CYS A 19 16.47 4.44 -9.63
C CYS A 19 15.38 3.77 -10.47
N HIS A 20 14.72 4.53 -11.35
CA HIS A 20 13.59 4.06 -12.14
C HIS A 20 14.03 3.33 -13.40
N ARG A 21 13.12 2.50 -13.89
CA ARG A 21 13.20 1.93 -15.24
C ARG A 21 12.39 2.79 -16.20
N LEU A 22 12.93 3.00 -17.39
CA LEU A 22 12.23 3.55 -18.55
C LEU A 22 12.94 3.06 -19.81
N ASP A 23 12.19 2.48 -20.75
CA ASP A 23 12.74 1.83 -21.94
C ASP A 23 13.79 0.75 -21.58
N THR A 24 15.03 0.95 -22.05
CA THR A 24 16.15 0.02 -21.86
C THR A 24 16.99 0.35 -20.64
N ARG A 25 16.83 1.54 -20.03
CA ARG A 25 17.53 1.90 -18.79
C ARG A 25 16.77 1.38 -17.59
N ASP A 26 17.49 0.79 -16.64
CA ASP A 26 16.92 0.27 -15.41
C ASP A 26 17.84 0.58 -14.22
N GLY A 27 17.40 1.52 -13.36
CA GLY A 27 18.07 1.84 -12.10
C GLY A 27 17.85 0.81 -10.99
N ARG A 28 16.98 -0.19 -11.19
CA ARG A 28 16.77 -1.38 -10.34
C ARG A 28 16.34 -1.12 -8.88
N VAL A 29 15.99 0.11 -8.53
CA VAL A 29 15.56 0.49 -7.17
C VAL A 29 14.07 0.84 -7.12
N ALA A 30 13.55 1.46 -8.18
CA ALA A 30 12.21 2.01 -8.20
C ALA A 30 11.31 1.39 -9.29
N PRO A 31 9.98 1.64 -9.25
CA PRO A 31 9.04 1.12 -10.25
C PRO A 31 9.37 1.53 -11.70
N ASP A 32 8.84 0.75 -12.62
CA ASP A 32 8.89 1.04 -14.06
C ASP A 32 7.98 2.21 -14.41
N LEU A 33 8.49 3.16 -15.19
CA LEU A 33 7.78 4.36 -15.62
C LEU A 33 7.07 4.20 -16.97
N ASP A 34 7.29 3.10 -17.71
CA ASP A 34 6.74 2.90 -19.06
C ASP A 34 5.21 2.92 -19.10
N PHE A 35 4.55 2.60 -17.97
CA PHE A 35 3.08 2.56 -17.86
C PHE A 35 2.49 3.79 -17.14
N THR A 36 3.31 4.79 -16.81
CA THR A 36 2.90 5.96 -16.02
C THR A 36 1.68 6.66 -16.61
N ALA A 37 1.65 6.80 -17.95
CA ALA A 37 0.61 7.52 -18.69
C ALA A 37 -0.83 7.08 -18.40
N VAL A 38 -1.03 5.83 -18.00
CA VAL A 38 -2.36 5.29 -17.67
C VAL A 38 -2.55 4.93 -16.20
N GLN A 39 -1.45 4.90 -15.43
CA GLN A 39 -1.46 4.62 -14.01
C GLN A 39 -1.74 5.87 -13.17
N ARG A 40 -1.24 7.02 -13.62
CA ARG A 40 -1.24 8.28 -12.89
C ARG A 40 -1.66 9.43 -13.80
N ASP A 41 -2.26 10.45 -13.20
CA ASP A 41 -2.54 11.71 -13.86
C ASP A 41 -1.48 12.76 -13.51
N ARG A 42 -1.60 13.93 -14.13
CA ARG A 42 -0.68 15.05 -13.92
C ARG A 42 -0.70 15.53 -12.47
N GLU A 43 -1.87 15.60 -11.83
CA GLU A 43 -1.99 16.11 -10.46
C GLU A 43 -1.23 15.20 -9.48
N TRP A 44 -1.43 13.89 -9.60
CA TRP A 44 -0.70 12.91 -8.80
C TRP A 44 0.81 13.01 -9.00
N LEU A 45 1.27 13.14 -10.26
CA LEU A 45 2.70 13.26 -10.57
C LEU A 45 3.31 14.53 -9.96
N MET A 46 2.64 15.67 -10.07
CA MET A 46 3.10 16.93 -9.49
C MET A 46 3.22 16.85 -7.96
N VAL A 47 2.23 16.25 -7.28
CA VAL A 47 2.29 16.02 -5.83
C VAL A 47 3.42 15.03 -5.49
N HIS A 48 3.55 13.94 -6.25
CA HIS A 48 4.55 12.93 -6.00
C HIS A 48 5.98 13.45 -6.19
N PHE A 49 6.25 14.29 -7.18
CA PHE A 49 7.59 14.84 -7.38
C PHE A 49 7.99 15.84 -6.29
N ASN A 50 7.05 16.67 -5.85
CA ASN A 50 7.27 17.63 -4.78
C ASN A 50 7.43 16.95 -3.40
N ASP A 51 6.53 16.02 -3.07
CA ASP A 51 6.53 15.30 -1.80
C ASP A 51 5.99 13.87 -2.00
N PRO A 52 6.87 12.91 -2.36
CA PRO A 52 6.47 11.53 -2.63
C PRO A 52 5.68 10.89 -1.47
N LYS A 53 5.96 11.30 -0.23
CA LYS A 53 5.32 10.75 0.98
C LYS A 53 3.88 11.20 1.15
N LYS A 54 3.41 12.25 0.47
CA LYS A 54 1.99 12.64 0.49
C LYS A 54 1.09 11.61 -0.17
N VAL A 55 1.54 10.97 -1.24
CA VAL A 55 0.75 9.99 -1.99
C VAL A 55 1.17 8.55 -1.70
N VAL A 56 2.44 8.33 -1.33
CA VAL A 56 2.97 7.03 -0.91
C VAL A 56 3.73 7.23 0.42
N PRO A 57 3.06 7.15 1.58
CA PRO A 57 3.66 7.47 2.89
C PRO A 57 4.98 6.77 3.23
N GLY A 58 5.19 5.55 2.73
CA GLY A 58 6.43 4.78 2.89
C GLY A 58 7.46 4.98 1.76
N SER A 59 7.29 5.99 0.90
CA SER A 59 8.18 6.19 -0.24
C SER A 59 9.63 6.46 0.19
N LEU A 60 10.56 5.73 -0.44
CA LEU A 60 12.00 6.01 -0.39
C LEU A 60 12.43 7.05 -1.43
N MET A 61 11.55 7.41 -2.38
CA MET A 61 11.86 8.47 -3.33
C MET A 61 12.07 9.77 -2.55
N PRO A 62 13.23 10.44 -2.70
CA PRO A 62 13.47 11.71 -2.05
C PRO A 62 12.61 12.80 -2.70
N PRO A 63 12.22 13.85 -1.94
CA PRO A 63 11.70 15.07 -2.56
C PRO A 63 12.83 15.72 -3.37
N TYR A 64 12.50 16.20 -4.57
CA TYR A 64 13.47 16.92 -5.41
C TYR A 64 13.24 18.42 -5.29
N PRO A 65 14.28 19.22 -4.98
CA PRO A 65 14.16 20.68 -4.90
C PRO A 65 14.22 21.30 -6.30
N LEU A 66 13.30 20.92 -7.19
CA LEU A 66 13.21 21.41 -8.56
C LEU A 66 11.99 22.32 -8.73
N PRO A 67 12.03 23.31 -9.64
CA PRO A 67 10.88 24.16 -9.94
C PRO A 67 9.69 23.38 -10.51
N ASP A 68 8.47 23.82 -10.23
CA ASP A 68 7.24 23.18 -10.75
C ASP A 68 7.21 23.08 -12.29
N GLU A 69 7.84 24.01 -13.01
CA GLU A 69 7.94 23.96 -14.47
C GLU A 69 8.75 22.74 -14.97
N VAL A 70 9.76 22.32 -14.20
CA VAL A 70 10.53 21.10 -14.48
C VAL A 70 9.64 19.88 -14.26
N PHE A 71 8.92 19.82 -13.13
CA PHE A 71 7.99 18.74 -12.83
C PHE A 71 6.84 18.65 -13.82
N ASP A 72 6.32 19.78 -14.28
CA ASP A 72 5.28 19.83 -15.30
C ASP A 72 5.80 19.25 -16.63
N SER A 73 6.98 19.68 -17.07
CA SER A 73 7.60 19.17 -18.30
C SER A 73 7.85 17.66 -18.22
N LEU A 74 8.37 17.17 -17.08
CA LEU A 74 8.57 15.74 -16.83
C LEU A 74 7.24 14.98 -16.81
N SER A 75 6.20 15.54 -16.19
CA SER A 75 4.86 14.93 -16.15
C SER A 75 4.27 14.82 -17.54
N GLN A 76 4.30 15.90 -18.33
CA GLN A 76 3.80 15.89 -19.70
C GLN A 76 4.57 14.89 -20.58
N TYR A 77 5.89 14.82 -20.44
CA TYR A 77 6.69 13.81 -21.12
C TYR A 77 6.23 12.39 -20.76
N LEU A 78 6.16 12.03 -19.47
CA LEU A 78 5.72 10.70 -19.03
C LEU A 78 4.30 10.35 -19.48
N LEU A 79 3.38 11.32 -19.46
CA LEU A 79 1.99 11.13 -19.89
C LEU A 79 1.83 11.03 -21.41
N SER A 80 2.76 11.58 -22.19
CA SER A 80 2.76 11.50 -23.66
C SER A 80 3.30 10.17 -24.20
N ARG A 81 3.89 9.34 -23.33
CA ARG A 81 4.59 8.13 -23.75
C ARG A 81 3.64 7.05 -24.28
N PRO A 82 4.00 6.35 -25.37
CA PRO A 82 3.23 5.21 -25.84
C PRO A 82 3.35 4.05 -24.84
N LEU A 83 2.25 3.31 -24.67
CA LEU A 83 2.26 2.13 -23.82
C LEU A 83 3.01 0.98 -24.49
N PRO A 84 3.81 0.20 -23.74
CA PRO A 84 4.37 -1.04 -24.24
C PRO A 84 3.28 -2.04 -24.64
N ALA A 85 3.57 -2.85 -25.65
CA ALA A 85 2.71 -3.97 -26.03
C ALA A 85 2.65 -5.00 -24.90
N LEU A 86 1.44 -5.43 -24.55
CA LEU A 86 1.24 -6.45 -23.52
C LEU A 86 1.39 -7.86 -24.10
N PRO A 87 2.06 -8.77 -23.38
CA PRO A 87 2.10 -10.18 -23.75
C PRO A 87 0.72 -10.82 -23.82
N ALA A 88 0.60 -11.89 -24.60
CA ALA A 88 -0.67 -12.58 -24.80
C ALA A 88 -1.14 -13.29 -23.52
N THR A 89 -0.23 -13.96 -22.81
CA THR A 89 -0.61 -14.84 -21.70
C THR A 89 -0.58 -14.13 -20.34
N PRO A 90 -1.42 -14.56 -19.37
CA PRO A 90 -1.36 -14.05 -18.00
C PRO A 90 -0.01 -14.26 -17.30
N ALA A 91 0.69 -15.36 -17.62
CA ALA A 91 2.00 -15.65 -17.04
C ALA A 91 3.07 -14.64 -17.50
N GLU A 92 3.10 -14.31 -18.79
CA GLU A 92 4.02 -13.30 -19.32
C GLU A 92 3.62 -11.89 -18.88
N GLN A 93 2.32 -11.59 -18.76
CA GLN A 93 1.84 -10.32 -18.18
C GLN A 93 2.28 -10.19 -16.72
N TYR A 94 2.21 -11.27 -15.92
CA TYR A 94 2.73 -11.27 -14.56
C TYR A 94 4.23 -11.01 -14.53
N ALA A 95 5.01 -11.68 -15.39
CA ALA A 95 6.45 -11.50 -15.48
C ALA A 95 6.82 -10.04 -15.83
N LEU A 96 6.10 -9.44 -16.79
CA LEU A 96 6.35 -8.06 -17.23
C LEU A 96 5.93 -7.02 -16.19
N LEU A 97 4.72 -7.14 -15.63
CA LEU A 97 4.08 -6.06 -14.88
C LEU A 97 4.20 -6.22 -13.35
N CYS A 98 4.28 -7.45 -12.86
CA CYS A 98 4.10 -7.76 -11.44
C CYS A 98 5.40 -8.24 -10.78
N ALA A 99 6.19 -9.05 -11.48
CA ALA A 99 7.33 -9.76 -10.90
C ALA A 99 8.45 -8.84 -10.40
N ARG A 100 8.60 -7.63 -10.98
CA ARG A 100 9.54 -6.61 -10.48
C ARG A 100 9.35 -6.31 -8.98
N CYS A 101 8.10 -6.33 -8.52
CA CYS A 101 7.73 -6.11 -7.12
C CYS A 101 7.43 -7.43 -6.41
N HIS A 102 6.55 -8.25 -6.97
CA HIS A 102 6.05 -9.47 -6.32
C HIS A 102 7.00 -10.68 -6.42
N GLY A 103 8.02 -10.60 -7.27
CA GLY A 103 8.95 -11.69 -7.55
C GLY A 103 8.36 -12.76 -8.47
N ASP A 104 9.22 -13.49 -9.19
CA ASP A 104 8.81 -14.56 -10.12
C ASP A 104 8.04 -15.68 -9.41
N LYS A 105 8.30 -15.86 -8.11
CA LYS A 105 7.65 -16.86 -7.26
C LYS A 105 6.51 -16.28 -6.41
N GLY A 106 6.16 -15.01 -6.60
CA GLY A 106 5.06 -14.34 -5.91
C GLY A 106 5.31 -14.12 -4.41
N LYS A 107 6.55 -14.12 -3.92
CA LYS A 107 6.85 -13.99 -2.49
C LYS A 107 6.93 -12.55 -1.98
N GLY A 108 6.78 -11.57 -2.87
CA GLY A 108 6.97 -10.15 -2.53
C GLY A 108 8.44 -9.74 -2.40
N ASP A 109 9.35 -10.55 -2.93
CA ASP A 109 10.80 -10.41 -2.92
C ASP A 109 11.37 -10.09 -4.32
N GLY A 110 10.55 -9.51 -5.20
CA GLY A 110 10.99 -9.04 -6.51
C GLY A 110 12.12 -8.01 -6.39
N LEU A 111 12.79 -7.74 -7.52
CA LEU A 111 13.97 -6.87 -7.59
C LEU A 111 13.87 -5.59 -6.74
N ILE A 112 12.72 -4.91 -6.77
CA ILE A 112 12.52 -3.67 -6.02
C ILE A 112 11.74 -3.85 -4.72
N GLY A 113 11.17 -5.04 -4.47
CA GLY A 113 10.34 -5.34 -3.30
C GLY A 113 10.96 -4.93 -1.95
N PRO A 114 12.27 -5.18 -1.71
CA PRO A 114 12.95 -4.73 -0.49
C PRO A 114 12.97 -3.20 -0.26
N TYR A 115 12.85 -2.40 -1.32
CA TYR A 115 12.88 -0.93 -1.28
C TYR A 115 11.47 -0.29 -1.19
N LEU A 116 10.41 -1.09 -1.15
CA LEU A 116 9.04 -0.60 -1.05
C LEU A 116 8.52 -0.73 0.38
N ASP A 117 7.89 0.32 0.88
CA ASP A 117 7.13 0.31 2.13
C ASP A 117 5.66 0.75 1.89
N PRO A 118 4.67 -0.12 2.15
CA PRO A 118 4.82 -1.50 2.60
C PRO A 118 5.43 -2.40 1.51
N ARG A 119 6.13 -3.46 1.93
CA ARG A 119 6.60 -4.50 1.02
C ARG A 119 5.43 -5.11 0.22
N PRO A 120 5.66 -5.54 -1.03
CA PRO A 120 4.65 -6.23 -1.81
C PRO A 120 4.12 -7.47 -1.09
N ARG A 121 2.84 -7.79 -1.33
CA ARG A 121 2.20 -8.96 -0.71
C ARG A 121 2.90 -10.24 -1.17
N ASP A 122 3.22 -11.11 -0.21
CA ASP A 122 3.51 -12.52 -0.48
C ASP A 122 2.22 -13.24 -0.91
N LEU A 123 2.10 -13.45 -2.21
CA LEU A 123 1.00 -14.11 -2.90
C LEU A 123 0.97 -15.62 -2.64
N THR A 124 2.05 -16.20 -2.09
CA THR A 124 2.11 -17.64 -1.76
C THR A 124 1.36 -17.99 -0.47
N LYS A 125 1.06 -16.99 0.37
CA LYS A 125 0.38 -17.16 1.66
C LYS A 125 -1.11 -17.41 1.47
N GLY A 126 -1.49 -18.66 1.23
CA GLY A 126 -2.89 -19.06 1.02
C GLY A 126 -3.83 -18.69 2.18
N ALA A 127 -3.35 -18.73 3.43
CA ALA A 127 -4.12 -18.29 4.59
C ALA A 127 -4.61 -16.83 4.51
N PHE A 128 -3.92 -15.97 3.75
CA PHE A 128 -4.39 -14.64 3.45
C PHE A 128 -5.12 -14.60 2.10
N MET A 129 -4.45 -15.04 1.03
CA MET A 129 -4.95 -14.88 -0.34
C MET A 129 -6.30 -15.55 -0.57
N LYS A 130 -6.51 -16.74 0.00
CA LYS A 130 -7.75 -17.51 -0.17
C LYS A 130 -8.90 -17.04 0.74
N THR A 131 -8.65 -16.11 1.67
CA THR A 131 -9.71 -15.47 2.50
C THR A 131 -10.29 -14.23 1.83
N LYS A 132 -9.76 -13.83 0.68
CA LYS A 132 -10.25 -12.66 -0.07
C LYS A 132 -11.11 -13.15 -1.21
N SER A 133 -12.25 -12.49 -1.42
CA SER A 133 -13.05 -12.75 -2.60
C SER A 133 -12.25 -12.40 -3.85
N ARG A 134 -12.55 -13.11 -4.94
CA ARG A 134 -11.92 -12.86 -6.23
C ARG A 134 -12.16 -11.43 -6.69
N GLU A 135 -13.36 -10.91 -6.45
CA GLU A 135 -13.80 -9.56 -6.81
C GLU A 135 -12.96 -8.49 -6.09
N ARG A 136 -12.65 -8.72 -4.81
CA ARG A 136 -11.77 -7.83 -4.04
C ARG A 136 -10.35 -7.80 -4.63
N LEU A 137 -9.83 -8.96 -5.05
CA LEU A 137 -8.49 -9.05 -5.62
C LEU A 137 -8.44 -8.39 -7.01
N ILE A 138 -9.50 -8.57 -7.81
CA ILE A 138 -9.68 -7.83 -9.07
C ILE A 138 -9.69 -6.33 -8.81
N ALA A 139 -10.50 -5.83 -7.88
CA ALA A 139 -10.53 -4.41 -7.53
C ALA A 139 -9.15 -3.89 -7.10
N SER A 140 -8.40 -4.66 -6.31
CA SER A 140 -7.04 -4.28 -5.89
C SER A 140 -6.05 -4.17 -7.05
N LEU A 141 -6.24 -4.93 -8.13
CA LEU A 141 -5.43 -4.84 -9.34
C LEU A 141 -5.93 -3.72 -10.26
N THR A 142 -7.24 -3.57 -10.42
CA THR A 142 -7.87 -2.53 -11.24
C THR A 142 -7.52 -1.15 -10.72
N ASP A 143 -7.74 -0.91 -9.43
CA ASP A 143 -7.68 0.42 -8.80
C ASP A 143 -6.34 0.66 -8.09
N GLY A 144 -5.49 -0.38 -8.02
CA GLY A 144 -4.28 -0.37 -7.22
C GLY A 144 -4.60 -0.43 -5.73
N VAL A 145 -3.58 -0.21 -4.90
CA VAL A 145 -3.73 -0.17 -3.44
C VAL A 145 -3.33 1.22 -2.95
N PRO A 146 -4.31 2.08 -2.58
CA PRO A 146 -4.05 3.45 -2.15
C PRO A 146 -3.00 3.55 -1.03
N GLY A 147 -2.14 4.56 -1.11
CA GLY A 147 -1.06 4.79 -0.16
C GLY A 147 0.09 3.78 -0.24
N THR A 148 0.20 3.03 -1.34
CA THR A 148 1.29 2.08 -1.60
C THR A 148 1.83 2.25 -3.02
N SER A 149 2.92 1.56 -3.32
CA SER A 149 3.53 1.52 -4.66
C SER A 149 2.75 0.66 -5.67
N MET A 150 1.66 -0.01 -5.27
CA MET A 150 0.81 -0.78 -6.18
C MET A 150 -0.13 0.17 -6.95
N ALA A 151 0.29 0.55 -8.16
CA ALA A 151 -0.47 1.38 -9.08
C ALA A 151 -1.74 0.68 -9.62
N PRO A 152 -2.73 1.43 -10.13
CA PRO A 152 -3.88 0.87 -10.84
C PRO A 152 -3.46 0.28 -12.19
N TRP A 153 -3.88 -0.94 -12.48
CA TRP A 153 -3.59 -1.62 -13.75
C TRP A 153 -4.83 -1.82 -14.62
N GLY A 154 -6.01 -1.39 -14.17
CA GLY A 154 -7.28 -1.60 -14.88
C GLY A 154 -7.28 -1.04 -16.31
N LYS A 155 -6.73 0.17 -16.51
CA LYS A 155 -6.60 0.79 -17.84
C LYS A 155 -5.52 0.15 -18.73
N VAL A 156 -4.51 -0.48 -18.12
CA VAL A 156 -3.44 -1.20 -18.84
C VAL A 156 -3.98 -2.54 -19.35
N LEU A 157 -4.59 -3.32 -18.46
CA LEU A 157 -4.99 -4.70 -18.71
C LEU A 157 -6.39 -4.81 -19.35
N GLY A 158 -7.31 -3.91 -19.00
CA GLY A 158 -8.73 -4.10 -19.27
C GLY A 158 -9.35 -5.20 -18.39
N PRO A 159 -10.70 -5.32 -18.38
CA PRO A 159 -11.41 -6.20 -17.44
C PRO A 159 -11.08 -7.69 -17.63
N GLU A 160 -11.00 -8.16 -18.88
CA GLU A 160 -10.74 -9.57 -19.18
C GLU A 160 -9.34 -10.02 -18.75
N ARG A 161 -8.29 -9.26 -19.11
CA ARG A 161 -6.91 -9.61 -18.71
C ARG A 161 -6.71 -9.44 -17.22
N THR A 162 -7.35 -8.44 -16.59
CA THR A 162 -7.32 -8.29 -15.13
C THR A 162 -7.87 -9.53 -14.44
N ALA A 163 -9.03 -10.01 -14.87
CA ALA A 163 -9.65 -11.22 -14.34
C ALA A 163 -8.76 -12.45 -14.56
N ALA A 164 -8.26 -12.64 -15.79
CA ALA A 164 -7.38 -13.77 -16.14
C ALA A 164 -6.05 -13.75 -15.35
N LEU A 165 -5.49 -12.57 -15.10
CA LEU A 165 -4.26 -12.40 -14.32
C LEU A 165 -4.48 -12.71 -12.84
N ILE A 166 -5.62 -12.33 -12.27
CA ILE A 166 -6.00 -12.74 -10.90
C ILE A 166 -6.20 -14.26 -10.83
N ASP A 167 -6.84 -14.88 -11.82
CA ASP A 167 -7.01 -16.33 -11.87
C ASP A 167 -5.66 -17.05 -11.97
N TYR A 168 -4.75 -16.53 -12.80
CA TYR A 168 -3.37 -17.02 -12.87
C TYR A 168 -2.66 -16.93 -11.51
N VAL A 169 -2.74 -15.77 -10.84
CA VAL A 169 -2.12 -15.57 -9.52
C VAL A 169 -2.68 -16.55 -8.49
N LEU A 170 -4.00 -16.72 -8.45
CA LEU A 170 -4.69 -17.63 -7.52
C LEU A 170 -4.43 -19.11 -7.81
N GLY A 171 -4.25 -19.48 -9.08
CA GLY A 171 -3.90 -20.84 -9.48
C GLY A 171 -2.42 -21.18 -9.27
N THR A 172 -1.53 -20.19 -9.35
CA THR A 172 -0.07 -20.42 -9.38
C THR A 172 0.59 -20.33 -8.01
N PHE A 173 0.27 -19.31 -7.22
CA PHE A 173 1.06 -18.97 -6.03
C PHE A 173 0.48 -19.47 -4.69
N PRO A 174 -0.78 -19.21 -4.32
CA PRO A 174 -1.24 -19.43 -2.96
C PRO A 174 -1.39 -20.91 -2.62
N LYS A 175 -0.51 -21.41 -1.76
CA LYS A 175 -0.54 -22.78 -1.23
C LYS A 175 -1.17 -22.84 0.16
N GLY A 176 -1.67 -24.01 0.55
CA GLY A 176 -2.33 -24.23 1.84
C GLY A 176 -3.83 -23.92 1.84
N SER A 177 -4.49 -24.13 2.98
CA SER A 177 -5.93 -23.94 3.14
C SER A 177 -6.29 -22.52 3.61
N ALA A 178 -7.47 -22.05 3.17
CA ALA A 178 -8.15 -20.96 3.85
C ALA A 178 -8.74 -21.52 5.14
N ARG A 179 -8.38 -20.93 6.28
CA ARG A 179 -9.15 -21.13 7.50
C ARG A 179 -9.63 -19.78 7.95
N GLU A 180 -10.93 -19.52 7.79
CA GLU A 180 -11.52 -18.33 8.36
C GLU A 180 -11.46 -18.40 9.88
N PRO A 181 -11.04 -17.32 10.56
CA PRO A 181 -11.12 -17.24 12.01
C PRO A 181 -12.59 -17.27 12.44
N LYS A 182 -13.05 -18.36 13.05
CA LYS A 182 -14.42 -18.45 13.57
C LYS A 182 -14.55 -17.66 14.89
N GLY A 183 -15.63 -16.89 15.04
CA GLY A 183 -16.13 -16.46 16.36
C GLY A 183 -15.45 -15.24 17.01
N ARG A 184 -14.87 -14.31 16.22
CA ARG A 184 -14.29 -13.07 16.77
C ARG A 184 -15.38 -12.07 17.16
N LYS A 185 -15.34 -11.59 18.40
CA LYS A 185 -16.30 -10.64 18.97
C LYS A 185 -15.65 -9.28 19.15
N VAL A 186 -16.03 -8.32 18.30
CA VAL A 186 -15.58 -6.92 18.37
C VAL A 186 -16.78 -5.98 18.26
N PRO A 187 -16.74 -4.79 18.90
CA PRO A 187 -17.74 -3.77 18.70
C PRO A 187 -17.81 -3.31 17.24
N ALA A 188 -19.02 -3.07 16.74
CA ALA A 188 -19.22 -2.59 15.36
C ALA A 188 -18.73 -1.13 15.17
N ALA A 189 -18.79 -0.33 16.23
CA ALA A 189 -18.35 1.06 16.27
C ALA A 189 -17.41 1.29 17.47
N ASN A 190 -16.67 2.41 17.46
CA ASN A 190 -15.81 2.77 18.57
C ASN A 190 -16.65 3.05 19.82
N PRO A 191 -16.49 2.28 20.91
CA PRO A 191 -17.23 2.52 22.15
C PRO A 191 -16.68 3.71 22.93
N VAL A 192 -15.60 4.35 22.45
CA VAL A 192 -15.00 5.55 23.04
C VAL A 192 -15.14 6.75 22.09
N PRO A 193 -15.81 7.84 22.52
CA PRO A 193 -15.87 9.08 21.76
C PRO A 193 -14.48 9.65 21.42
N TYR A 194 -14.34 10.17 20.22
CA TYR A 194 -13.12 10.86 19.81
C TYR A 194 -13.02 12.19 20.57
N ALA A 195 -11.96 12.34 21.38
CA ALA A 195 -11.69 13.53 22.17
C ALA A 195 -10.17 13.61 22.48
N PRO A 196 -9.62 14.79 22.77
CA PRO A 196 -8.21 14.92 23.14
C PRO A 196 -7.81 13.99 24.30
N VAL A 197 -8.69 13.79 25.27
CA VAL A 197 -8.45 12.89 26.40
C VAL A 197 -8.39 11.41 26.00
N SER A 198 -9.20 10.95 25.04
CA SER A 198 -9.14 9.57 24.55
C SER A 198 -7.93 9.33 23.65
N VAL A 199 -7.54 10.34 22.86
CA VAL A 199 -6.28 10.35 22.10
C VAL A 199 -5.07 10.24 23.03
N ALA A 200 -5.02 11.03 24.11
CA ALA A 200 -3.92 10.99 25.07
C ALA A 200 -3.81 9.64 25.79
N ARG A 201 -4.93 9.03 26.18
CA ARG A 201 -4.92 7.66 26.73
C ARG A 201 -4.42 6.64 25.71
N GLY A 202 -4.86 6.75 24.47
CA GLY A 202 -4.42 5.89 23.37
C GLY A 202 -2.92 5.99 23.12
N GLU A 203 -2.36 7.20 23.12
CA GLU A 203 -0.93 7.45 22.98
C GLU A 203 -0.13 6.78 24.11
N ALA A 204 -0.56 6.94 25.36
CA ALA A 204 0.10 6.31 26.50
C ALA A 204 0.14 4.78 26.36
N ILE A 205 -0.96 4.15 25.96
CA ILE A 205 -1.01 2.70 25.71
C ILE A 205 -0.07 2.31 24.56
N PHE A 206 -0.05 3.09 23.48
CA PHE A 206 0.79 2.82 22.32
C PHE A 206 2.29 2.87 22.67
N LEU A 207 2.70 3.87 23.46
CA LEU A 207 4.07 4.04 23.93
C LEU A 207 4.47 3.02 25.00
N ASP A 208 3.51 2.41 25.69
CA ASP A 208 3.78 1.31 26.64
C ASP A 208 3.88 -0.05 25.93
N ARG A 209 3.04 -0.32 24.92
CA ARG A 209 2.84 -1.68 24.39
C ARG A 209 3.17 -1.90 22.92
N CYS A 210 3.10 -0.87 22.08
CA CYS A 210 3.07 -1.04 20.63
C CYS A 210 4.34 -0.55 19.92
N TRP A 211 4.99 0.47 20.48
CA TRP A 211 6.09 1.19 19.81
C TRP A 211 7.31 0.31 19.51
N GLY A 212 7.54 -0.77 20.27
CA GLY A 212 8.69 -1.67 20.06
C GLY A 212 8.74 -2.24 18.64
N CYS A 213 7.57 -2.53 18.06
CA CYS A 213 7.44 -2.97 16.67
C CYS A 213 6.97 -1.84 15.75
N HIS A 214 5.97 -1.05 16.17
CA HIS A 214 5.38 -0.02 15.30
C HIS A 214 6.16 1.30 15.23
N GLY A 215 7.20 1.47 16.04
CA GLY A 215 7.99 2.70 16.15
C GLY A 215 7.29 3.76 17.00
N LYS A 216 8.06 4.65 17.63
CA LYS A 216 7.49 5.76 18.44
C LYS A 216 6.64 6.72 17.60
N LYS A 217 6.92 6.83 16.31
CA LYS A 217 6.14 7.63 15.35
C LYS A 217 4.96 6.88 14.75
N ALA A 218 4.76 5.60 15.11
CA ALA A 218 3.80 4.68 14.51
C ALA A 218 3.98 4.48 12.99
N ASP A 219 5.21 4.61 12.51
CA ASP A 219 5.59 4.50 11.10
C ASP A 219 5.99 3.07 10.68
N GLY A 220 6.00 2.12 11.60
CA GLY A 220 6.39 0.72 11.33
C GLY A 220 7.89 0.46 11.47
N HIS A 221 8.66 1.45 11.93
CA HIS A 221 10.12 1.36 12.10
C HIS A 221 10.53 1.27 13.58
N GLY A 222 9.85 0.42 14.36
CA GLY A 222 10.27 0.11 15.73
C GLY A 222 11.59 -0.66 15.76
N PRO A 223 12.33 -0.63 16.88
CA PRO A 223 13.60 -1.35 17.02
C PRO A 223 13.48 -2.86 16.74
N ASN A 224 12.30 -3.46 17.00
CA ASN A 224 12.06 -4.88 16.76
C ASN A 224 11.52 -5.16 15.34
N ALA A 225 11.38 -4.15 14.48
CA ALA A 225 10.74 -4.29 13.17
C ALA A 225 11.68 -4.78 12.06
N GLU A 226 13.00 -4.67 12.24
CA GLU A 226 13.98 -4.84 11.15
C GLU A 226 13.90 -6.23 10.51
N ASP A 227 13.81 -7.27 11.35
CA ASP A 227 13.78 -8.68 10.96
C ASP A 227 12.37 -9.27 10.82
N ILE A 228 11.32 -8.47 11.07
CA ILE A 228 9.94 -8.93 10.94
C ILE A 228 9.51 -8.85 9.47
N VAL A 229 9.13 -10.00 8.89
CA VAL A 229 8.61 -10.08 7.53
C VAL A 229 7.19 -10.70 7.53
N PRO A 230 6.16 -9.97 7.07
CA PRO A 230 6.18 -8.58 6.59
C PRO A 230 6.36 -7.59 7.75
N ARG A 231 7.03 -6.46 7.49
CA ARG A 231 7.24 -5.41 8.50
C ARG A 231 5.92 -4.90 9.09
N PRO A 232 5.93 -4.43 10.35
CA PRO A 232 4.80 -3.74 10.95
C PRO A 232 4.30 -2.62 10.03
N ARG A 233 2.99 -2.52 9.89
CA ARG A 233 2.38 -1.52 9.01
C ARG A 233 2.63 -0.11 9.54
N ASN A 234 2.95 0.80 8.63
CA ASN A 234 2.91 2.24 8.85
C ASN A 234 1.47 2.69 9.17
N LEU A 235 1.21 3.05 10.44
CA LEU A 235 -0.11 3.49 10.92
C LEU A 235 -0.39 4.97 10.60
N ARG A 236 0.56 5.68 9.98
CA ARG A 236 0.38 7.02 9.38
C ARG A 236 -0.04 6.96 7.90
N ASN A 237 -0.39 5.77 7.41
CA ASN A 237 -0.92 5.60 6.07
C ASN A 237 -2.42 5.93 6.05
N THR A 238 -2.74 7.20 5.80
CA THR A 238 -4.12 7.70 5.79
C THR A 238 -5.01 6.96 4.77
N PRO A 239 -4.57 6.68 3.52
CA PRO A 239 -5.36 5.86 2.59
C PRO A 239 -5.74 4.49 3.14
N PHE A 240 -4.80 3.81 3.83
CA PHE A 240 -5.10 2.53 4.48
C PHE A 240 -6.18 2.68 5.57
N LEU A 241 -6.05 3.66 6.47
CA LEU A 241 -7.02 3.85 7.56
C LEU A 241 -8.43 4.17 7.03
N ARG A 242 -8.53 4.87 5.89
CA ARG A 242 -9.81 5.12 5.23
C ARG A 242 -10.41 3.89 4.56
N SER A 243 -9.58 2.92 4.16
CA SER A 243 -10.00 1.69 3.47
C SER A 243 -10.47 0.56 4.39
N VAL A 244 -10.34 0.71 5.71
CA VAL A 244 -10.67 -0.32 6.69
C VAL A 244 -11.69 0.19 7.69
N THR A 245 -12.58 -0.71 8.13
CA THR A 245 -13.59 -0.38 9.13
C THR A 245 -12.98 -0.35 10.53
N TYR A 246 -13.64 0.36 11.44
CA TYR A 246 -13.31 0.31 12.87
C TYR A 246 -13.23 -1.14 13.38
N ALA A 247 -14.25 -1.95 13.10
CA ALA A 247 -14.31 -3.35 13.54
C ALA A 247 -13.10 -4.15 13.05
N ARG A 248 -12.62 -3.88 11.82
CA ARG A 248 -11.43 -4.55 11.28
C ARG A 248 -10.14 -4.12 11.99
N LEU A 249 -9.98 -2.85 12.31
CA LEU A 249 -8.83 -2.37 13.09
C LEU A 249 -8.85 -2.92 14.52
N HIS A 250 -10.02 -2.89 15.16
CA HIS A 250 -10.23 -3.46 16.48
C HIS A 250 -9.88 -4.96 16.49
N GLU A 251 -10.37 -5.72 15.51
CA GLU A 251 -10.09 -7.14 15.38
C GLU A 251 -8.58 -7.42 15.23
N SER A 252 -7.89 -6.62 14.41
CA SER A 252 -6.44 -6.69 14.24
C SER A 252 -5.67 -6.45 15.54
N ILE A 253 -6.11 -5.51 16.37
CA ILE A 253 -5.46 -5.23 17.66
C ILE A 253 -5.79 -6.35 18.65
N LYS A 254 -7.07 -6.71 18.79
CA LYS A 254 -7.55 -7.67 19.78
C LYS A 254 -7.01 -9.08 19.56
N TYR A 255 -7.01 -9.54 18.31
CA TYR A 255 -6.70 -10.92 17.95
C TYR A 255 -5.41 -11.09 17.14
N GLY A 256 -4.68 -10.00 16.91
CA GLY A 256 -3.49 -10.02 16.08
C GLY A 256 -3.82 -10.20 14.60
N VAL A 257 -2.77 -10.30 13.78
CA VAL A 257 -2.89 -10.48 12.34
C VAL A 257 -2.27 -11.80 11.93
N GLN A 258 -3.14 -12.74 11.54
CA GLN A 258 -2.73 -14.09 11.11
C GLN A 258 -1.68 -14.02 9.99
N GLY A 259 -0.62 -14.81 10.15
CA GLY A 259 0.49 -14.86 9.19
C GLY A 259 1.47 -13.69 9.33
N THR A 260 1.44 -12.96 10.44
CA THR A 260 2.40 -11.89 10.77
C THR A 260 2.89 -12.05 12.22
N ALA A 261 3.91 -11.28 12.60
CA ALA A 261 4.39 -11.22 13.97
C ALA A 261 3.50 -10.38 14.91
N MET A 262 2.41 -9.76 14.42
CA MET A 262 1.52 -8.94 15.26
C MET A 262 0.72 -9.86 16.21
N PRO A 263 1.00 -9.84 17.52
CA PRO A 263 0.36 -10.72 18.48
C PRO A 263 -1.08 -10.29 18.78
N ALA A 264 -1.84 -11.16 19.44
CA ALA A 264 -3.15 -10.81 19.96
C ALA A 264 -3.01 -9.96 21.22
N ALA A 265 -3.37 -8.67 21.15
CA ALA A 265 -3.28 -7.79 22.32
C ALA A 265 -4.19 -8.23 23.48
N GLY A 266 -5.29 -8.94 23.17
CA GLY A 266 -6.15 -9.54 24.19
C GLY A 266 -5.54 -10.71 24.94
N PHE A 267 -4.48 -11.33 24.42
CA PHE A 267 -3.80 -12.48 25.05
C PHE A 267 -2.52 -12.05 25.79
N ASP A 268 -1.69 -11.19 25.18
CA ASP A 268 -0.41 -10.79 25.78
C ASP A 268 -0.50 -9.51 26.63
N PHE A 269 -1.49 -8.65 26.40
CA PHE A 269 -1.62 -7.34 27.07
C PHE A 269 -2.94 -7.12 27.82
N ALA A 270 -3.93 -8.01 27.61
CA ALA A 270 -5.27 -7.96 28.19
C ALA A 270 -6.00 -6.61 28.03
N LEU A 271 -5.88 -5.96 26.86
CA LEU A 271 -6.56 -4.70 26.59
C LEU A 271 -8.08 -4.88 26.48
N SER A 272 -8.83 -4.04 27.20
CA SER A 272 -10.29 -3.93 27.08
C SER A 272 -10.72 -3.27 25.77
N ASP A 273 -11.99 -3.47 25.38
CA ASP A 273 -12.55 -2.84 24.17
C ASP A 273 -12.47 -1.29 24.23
N GLN A 274 -12.49 -0.70 25.44
CA GLN A 274 -12.34 0.75 25.61
C GLN A 274 -10.90 1.21 25.39
N GLN A 275 -9.92 0.46 25.90
CA GLN A 275 -8.50 0.76 25.67
C GLN A 275 -8.12 0.60 24.19
N ILE A 276 -8.70 -0.38 23.50
CA ILE A 276 -8.55 -0.51 22.04
C ILE A 276 -9.22 0.68 21.33
N GLY A 277 -10.39 1.14 21.81
CA GLY A 277 -11.05 2.35 21.32
C GLY A 277 -10.20 3.62 21.46
N ASP A 278 -9.54 3.80 22.61
CA ASP A 278 -8.57 4.89 22.85
C ASP A 278 -7.38 4.81 21.87
N LEU A 279 -6.77 3.62 21.72
CA LEU A 279 -5.68 3.37 20.77
C LEU A 279 -6.07 3.73 19.33
N ILE A 280 -7.28 3.35 18.90
CA ILE A 280 -7.76 3.66 17.54
C ILE A 280 -7.97 5.17 17.38
N ASN A 281 -8.49 5.88 18.39
CA ASN A 281 -8.60 7.34 18.34
C ASN A 281 -7.21 8.00 18.21
N PHE A 282 -6.20 7.51 18.94
CA PHE A 282 -4.82 7.96 18.78
C PHE A 282 -4.31 7.74 17.35
N ILE A 283 -4.45 6.53 16.79
CA ILE A 283 -4.03 6.21 15.42
C ILE A 283 -4.71 7.14 14.39
N TYR A 284 -6.00 7.44 14.56
CA TYR A 284 -6.72 8.37 13.69
C TYR A 284 -6.18 9.79 13.81
N SER A 285 -5.86 10.25 15.04
CA SER A 285 -5.26 11.57 15.26
C SER A 285 -3.92 11.77 14.54
N LEU A 286 -3.08 10.73 14.45
CA LEU A 286 -1.81 10.77 13.72
C LEU A 286 -1.95 11.07 12.22
N ASN A 287 -3.15 10.88 11.69
CA ASN A 287 -3.51 11.01 10.28
C ASN A 287 -4.41 12.23 10.02
N GLY A 288 -4.60 13.10 11.01
CA GLY A 288 -5.55 14.22 10.92
C GLY A 288 -7.00 13.76 10.72
N LEU A 289 -7.32 12.53 11.12
CA LEU A 289 -8.67 11.99 11.05
C LEU A 289 -9.37 12.22 12.40
N GLY A 290 -10.67 12.54 12.34
CA GLY A 290 -11.55 12.58 13.50
C GLY A 290 -12.01 11.18 13.94
N ALA A 291 -13.25 11.07 14.41
CA ALA A 291 -13.80 9.79 14.84
C ALA A 291 -13.76 8.72 13.73
N PRO A 292 -13.37 7.47 14.04
CA PRO A 292 -13.40 6.39 13.06
C PRO A 292 -14.83 6.13 12.59
N ALA A 293 -15.03 6.10 11.28
CA ALA A 293 -16.35 5.86 10.71
C ALA A 293 -16.86 4.45 11.09
N PRO A 294 -18.10 4.32 11.60
CA PRO A 294 -18.79 3.05 11.66
C PRO A 294 -19.19 2.66 10.23
N GLN A 295 -18.27 2.10 9.46
CA GLN A 295 -18.59 1.64 8.11
C GLN A 295 -19.33 0.29 8.20
N THR A 296 -20.62 0.29 7.87
CA THR A 296 -21.29 -0.90 7.34
C THR A 296 -20.58 -1.29 6.04
N ALA A 297 -20.39 -2.59 5.82
CA ALA A 297 -19.58 -3.13 4.74
C ALA A 297 -20.11 -2.72 3.35
N GLN A 298 -19.67 -1.59 2.82
CA GLN A 298 -19.67 -1.29 1.40
C GLN A 298 -18.30 -0.70 1.06
N LEU A 299 -17.52 -1.49 0.33
CA LEU A 299 -16.32 -1.01 -0.37
C LEU A 299 -16.79 0.14 -1.28
N LEU A 300 -16.36 1.36 -1.00
CA LEU A 300 -16.62 2.48 -1.89
C LEU A 300 -15.92 2.21 -3.23
N PRO A 301 -16.61 2.39 -4.37
CA PRO A 301 -15.92 2.66 -5.63
C PRO A 301 -15.19 4.00 -5.46
N THR A 302 -13.93 4.05 -5.87
CA THR A 302 -13.16 5.29 -5.89
C THR A 302 -13.82 6.28 -6.84
N ALA A 303 -13.86 7.55 -6.41
CA ALA A 303 -14.37 8.66 -7.19
C ALA A 303 -13.63 8.78 -8.53
N ARG A 304 -14.38 9.22 -9.54
CA ARG A 304 -13.93 9.45 -10.92
C ARG A 304 -12.76 10.42 -11.01
#